data_AF-A0A2V6Q1K4-F1
#
_entry.id   AF-A0A2V6Q1K4-F1
#
_cell.length_a   1.000
_cell.length_b   1.000
_cell.length_c   1.000
_cell.angle_alpha   90.00
_cell.angle_beta   90.00
_cell.angle_gamma   90.00
#
_symmetry.space_group_name_H-M   'P 1'
#
loop_
_entity.id
_entity.type
_entity.pdbx_description
1 polymer ?
#
loop_
_entity_poly.entity_id
_entity_poly.type
_entity_poly.pdbx_seq_one_letter_code
_entity_poly.pdbx_strand_id
1 'polypeptide(L)'
;MPFPPGLADAIRTKLDVGALPTALPEKMYAGYGRGHPCVACGEPIRAAQVEYEMDYGGDHIFRLHLGCAGLWEAECRLRGYRRD
;
A
#
# COMPACT_ATOMS: atom_id res chain seq x y z
N MET A 1 2.83 13.54 -12.60
CA MET A 1 3.60 12.32 -12.93
C MET A 1 2.58 11.21 -13.16
N PRO A 2 2.48 10.60 -14.36
CA PRO A 2 1.56 9.50 -14.55
C PRO A 2 2.13 8.27 -13.82
N PHE A 3 1.30 7.58 -13.05
CA PHE A 3 1.62 6.25 -12.55
C PHE A 3 1.88 5.34 -13.77
N PRO A 4 2.91 4.48 -13.76
CA PRO A 4 3.18 3.62 -14.91
C PRO A 4 1.95 2.77 -15.25
N PRO A 5 1.60 2.61 -16.53
CA PRO A 5 0.59 1.62 -16.93
C PRO A 5 1.04 0.26 -16.37
N GLY A 6 0.27 -0.28 -15.42
CA GLY A 6 0.61 -1.51 -14.71
C GLY A 6 0.56 -1.43 -13.18
N LEU A 7 0.51 -0.26 -12.54
CA LEU A 7 0.47 -0.22 -11.07
C LEU A 7 -0.82 -0.83 -10.50
N ALA A 8 -1.98 -0.52 -11.09
CA ALA A 8 -3.24 -1.12 -10.66
C ALA A 8 -3.25 -2.64 -10.86
N ASP A 9 -2.70 -3.11 -11.98
CA ASP A 9 -2.58 -4.54 -12.29
C ASP A 9 -1.61 -5.26 -11.33
N ALA A 10 -0.49 -4.62 -10.99
CA ALA A 10 0.44 -5.11 -9.99
C ALA A 10 -0.19 -5.18 -8.59
N ILE A 11 -0.98 -4.16 -8.21
CA ILE A 11 -1.72 -4.17 -6.94
C ILE A 11 -2.74 -5.31 -6.93
N ARG A 12 -3.51 -5.49 -8.01
CA ARG A 12 -4.46 -6.62 -8.13
C ARG A 12 -3.76 -7.95 -7.97
N THR A 13 -2.69 -8.18 -8.73
CA THR A 13 -1.88 -9.39 -8.65
C THR A 13 -1.37 -9.62 -7.22
N LYS A 14 -0.87 -8.57 -6.56
CA LYS A 14 -0.38 -8.64 -5.18
C LYS A 14 -1.48 -8.91 -4.15
N LEU A 15 -2.69 -8.40 -4.37
CA LEU A 15 -3.86 -8.76 -3.57
C LEU A 15 -4.23 -10.23 -3.79
N ASP A 16 -4.21 -10.71 -5.03
CA ASP A 16 -4.57 -12.09 -5.39
C ASP A 16 -3.60 -13.13 -4.80
N VAL A 17 -2.29 -12.81 -4.73
CA VAL A 17 -1.28 -13.71 -4.13
C VAL A 17 -1.04 -13.45 -2.64
N GLY A 18 -1.78 -12.53 -2.01
CA GLY A 18 -1.65 -12.21 -0.57
C GLY A 18 -0.40 -11.42 -0.19
N ALA A 19 0.28 -10.79 -1.14
CA ALA A 19 1.43 -9.90 -0.90
C ALA A 19 1.03 -8.47 -0.49
N LEU A 20 -0.25 -8.12 -0.69
CA LEU A 20 -0.87 -6.93 -0.11
C LEU A 20 -2.03 -7.38 0.78
N PRO A 21 -2.28 -6.66 1.88
CA PRO A 21 -3.39 -6.98 2.76
C PRO A 21 -4.72 -6.67 2.07
N THR A 22 -5.71 -7.53 2.27
CA THR A 22 -7.09 -7.31 1.82
C THR A 22 -7.94 -6.68 2.93
N ALA A 23 -7.56 -6.87 4.19
CA ALA A 23 -8.18 -6.21 5.34
C ALA A 23 -7.67 -4.76 5.50
N LEU A 24 -8.40 -3.94 6.26
CA LEU A 24 -7.91 -2.62 6.67
C LEU A 24 -6.95 -2.76 7.87
N PRO A 25 -5.90 -1.94 7.98
CA PRO A 25 -4.97 -2.01 9.10
C PRO A 25 -5.64 -1.58 10.40
N GLU A 26 -5.11 -2.06 11.53
CA GLU A 26 -5.52 -1.61 12.86
C GLU A 26 -5.16 -0.14 13.05
N LYS A 27 -3.96 0.25 12.58
CA LYS A 27 -3.48 1.64 12.61
C LYS A 27 -2.79 1.99 11.31
N MET A 28 -2.99 3.23 10.87
CA MET A 28 -2.29 3.80 9.73
C MET A 28 -1.52 5.04 10.16
N TYR A 29 -0.23 5.07 9.89
CA TYR A 29 0.65 6.19 10.20
C TYR A 29 1.12 6.85 8.91
N ALA A 30 1.11 8.19 8.87
CA ALA A 30 1.68 8.97 7.78
C ALA A 30 2.99 9.61 8.24
N GLY A 31 4.03 9.48 7.43
CA GLY A 31 5.32 10.11 7.67
C GLY A 31 6.07 10.37 6.37
N TYR A 32 7.35 10.73 6.49
CA TYR A 32 8.26 10.84 5.36
C TYR A 32 9.03 9.54 5.15
N GLY A 33 9.31 9.23 3.88
CA GLY A 33 10.03 8.03 3.48
C GLY A 33 11.42 7.92 4.09
N ARG A 34 11.79 6.69 4.48
CA ARG A 34 13.14 6.39 4.99
C ARG A 34 13.97 5.54 4.03
N GLY A 35 13.52 5.41 2.78
CA GLY A 35 14.15 4.57 1.74
C GLY A 35 13.63 3.14 1.70
N HIS A 36 12.63 2.79 2.51
CA HIS A 36 12.02 1.46 2.47
C HIS A 36 11.32 1.21 1.13
N PRO A 37 11.31 -0.04 0.64
CA PRO A 37 10.59 -0.38 -0.57
C PRO A 37 9.08 -0.23 -0.34
N CYS A 38 8.40 0.44 -1.27
CA CYS A 38 6.95 0.42 -1.32
C CYS A 38 6.47 -0.98 -1.71
N VAL A 39 5.66 -1.63 -0.88
CA VAL A 39 5.20 -2.99 -1.17
C VAL A 39 4.32 -3.06 -2.43
N ALA A 40 3.68 -1.96 -2.84
CA ALA A 40 2.86 -1.92 -4.05
C ALA A 40 3.69 -1.83 -5.33
N CYS A 41 4.56 -0.82 -5.47
CA CYS A 41 5.32 -0.59 -6.71
C CYS A 41 6.76 -1.14 -6.69
N GLY A 42 7.29 -1.52 -5.53
CA GLY A 42 8.66 -2.01 -5.36
C GLY A 42 9.73 -0.91 -5.22
N GLU A 43 9.44 0.32 -5.65
CA GLU A 43 10.37 1.44 -5.58
C GLU A 43 10.60 1.95 -4.14
N PRO A 44 11.79 2.47 -3.82
CA PRO A 44 12.06 3.05 -2.52
C PRO A 44 11.22 4.32 -2.28
N ILE A 45 10.69 4.46 -1.06
CA ILE A 45 9.99 5.65 -0.59
C ILE A 45 11.03 6.64 -0.07
N ARG A 46 11.34 7.66 -0.88
CA ARG A 46 12.37 8.66 -0.58
C ARG A 46 11.91 9.64 0.50
N ALA A 47 12.84 10.31 1.16
CA ALA A 47 12.55 11.30 2.21
C ALA A 47 11.64 12.46 1.79
N ALA A 48 11.63 12.81 0.50
CA ALA A 48 10.72 13.82 -0.05
C ALA A 48 9.30 13.29 -0.34
N GLN A 49 9.06 11.99 -0.17
CA GLN A 49 7.79 11.33 -0.44
C GLN A 49 7.09 10.95 0.88
N VAL A 50 5.76 10.98 0.87
CA VAL A 50 4.96 10.49 1.99
C VAL A 50 4.96 8.97 1.99
N GLU A 51 5.32 8.40 3.15
CA GLU A 51 5.24 6.99 3.51
C GLU A 51 3.97 6.77 4.34
N TYR A 52 3.09 5.89 3.88
CA TYR A 52 2.04 5.31 4.70
C TYR A 52 2.51 3.97 5.25
N GLU A 53 2.43 3.85 6.57
CA GLU A 53 2.71 2.64 7.31
C GLU A 53 1.39 2.04 7.81
N MET A 54 1.07 0.83 7.35
CA MET A 54 -0.13 0.08 7.70
C MET A 54 0.25 -0.99 8.71
N ASP A 55 -0.22 -0.84 9.94
CA ASP A 55 0.07 -1.72 11.07
C ASP A 55 -1.10 -2.69 11.31
N TYR A 56 -0.80 -4.01 11.27
CA TYR A 56 -1.73 -5.13 11.53
C TYR A 56 -1.34 -5.93 12.78
N GLY A 57 -0.78 -5.26 13.80
CA GLY A 57 -0.51 -5.88 15.10
C GLY A 57 0.96 -5.81 15.52
N GLY A 58 1.66 -4.75 15.14
CA GLY A 58 3.06 -4.45 15.49
C GLY A 58 4.09 -5.22 14.66
N ASP A 59 3.85 -6.51 14.40
CA ASP A 59 4.78 -7.37 13.66
C ASP A 59 4.55 -7.36 12.14
N HIS A 60 3.37 -6.94 11.70
CA HIS A 60 2.99 -6.95 10.29
C HIS A 60 2.74 -5.54 9.78
N ILE A 61 3.81 -4.95 9.24
CA ILE A 61 3.83 -3.57 8.77
C ILE A 61 4.03 -3.52 7.27
N PHE A 62 3.07 -2.92 6.55
CA PHE A 62 3.21 -2.62 5.13
C PHE A 62 3.50 -1.15 4.91
N ARG A 63 4.45 -0.86 4.01
CA ARG A 63 4.85 0.50 3.66
C ARG A 63 4.52 0.83 2.21
N LEU A 64 3.81 1.92 2.00
CA LEU A 64 3.42 2.35 0.66
C LEU A 64 3.66 3.85 0.47
N HIS A 65 3.91 4.27 -0.76
CA HIS A 65 3.74 5.69 -1.12
C HIS A 65 2.27 6.08 -0.91
N LEU A 66 2.01 7.34 -0.57
CA LEU A 66 0.66 7.91 -0.49
C LEU A 66 -0.21 7.55 -1.72
N GLY A 67 0.30 7.77 -2.93
CA GLY A 67 -0.43 7.45 -4.16
C GLY A 67 -0.68 5.95 -4.37
N CYS A 68 0.25 5.09 -3.93
CA CYS A 68 0.08 3.64 -4.02
C CYS A 68 -0.97 3.14 -3.02
N ALA A 69 -0.98 3.70 -1.80
CA ALA A 69 -1.98 3.39 -0.79
C ALA A 69 -3.40 3.76 -1.25
N GLY A 70 -3.58 4.93 -1.88
CA GLY A 70 -4.89 5.33 -2.40
C GLY A 70 -5.41 4.37 -3.49
N LEU A 71 -4.52 3.86 -4.35
CA LEU A 71 -4.90 2.88 -5.37
C LEU A 71 -5.22 1.51 -4.77
N TRP A 72 -4.44 1.08 -3.78
CA TRP A 72 -4.74 -0.13 -3.00
C TRP A 72 -6.12 -0.04 -2.33
N GLU A 73 -6.44 1.07 -1.67
CA GLU A 73 -7.74 1.28 -1.02
C GLU A 73 -8.89 1.22 -2.04
N ALA A 74 -8.71 1.84 -3.22
CA ALA A 74 -9.68 1.78 -4.30
C ALA A 74 -9.92 0.34 -4.78
N GLU A 75 -8.87 -0.45 -5.00
CA GLU A 75 -8.97 -1.86 -5.41
C GLU A 75 -9.62 -2.73 -4.32
N CYS A 76 -9.29 -2.52 -3.05
CA CYS A 76 -9.94 -3.22 -1.93
C CYS A 76 -11.44 -2.92 -1.86
N ARG A 77 -11.82 -1.64 -2.04
CA ARG A 77 -13.22 -1.23 -2.07
C ARG A 77 -13.98 -1.84 -3.25
N LEU A 78 -13.37 -1.90 -4.43
CA LEU A 78 -13.98 -2.52 -5.62
C LEU A 78 -14.20 -4.02 -5.44
N ARG A 79 -13.31 -4.70 -4.71
CA ARG A 79 -13.39 -6.13 -4.40
C ARG A 79 -14.29 -6.45 -3.21
N GLY A 80 -14.86 -5.42 -2.56
CA GLY A 80 -15.78 -5.59 -1.44
C GLY A 80 -15.12 -5.96 -0.13
N TYR A 81 -13.80 -5.81 0.00
CA TYR A 81 -13.13 -6.02 1.27
C TYR A 81 -13.56 -4.90 2.24
N ARG A 82 -14.36 -5.28 3.24
CA ARG A 82 -14.93 -4.38 4.24
C ARG A 82 -14.41 -4.76 5.63
N ARG A 83 -14.30 -3.75 6.48
CA ARG A 83 -14.22 -3.91 7.95
C ARG A 83 -15.47 -4.64 8.40
N ASP A 84 -15.33 -5.89 8.81
CA ASP A 84 -16.22 -6.48 9.81
C ASP A 84 -15.56 -6.27 11.18
#